data_AF-A0A4V6JIV2-F1
#
_entry.id   AF-A0A4V6JIV2-F1
#
_cell.length_a   1.000
_cell.length_b   1.000
_cell.length_c   1.000
_cell.angle_alpha   90.00
_cell.angle_beta   90.00
_cell.angle_gamma   90.00
#
_symmetry.space_group_name_H-M   'P 1'
#
loop_
_entity.id
_entity.type
_entity.pdbx_description
1 polymer ?
#
loop_
_entity_poly.entity_id
_entity_poly.type
_entity_poly.pdbx_seq_one_letter_code
_entity_poly.pdbx_strand_id
1 'polypeptide(L)' 'MQKTCAYCRKTIEQDKEVKNVLIFIRGAQLAREELDYCSKRCASYDQMAHES' A
#
# COMPACT_ATOMS: atom_id res chain seq x y z
N MET A 1 9.64 -15.03 -4.92
CA MET A 1 9.37 -14.12 -3.80
C MET A 1 7.87 -13.84 -3.81
N GLN A 2 7.12 -14.29 -2.80
CA GLN A 2 5.68 -13.99 -2.72
C GLN A 2 5.51 -12.54 -2.23
N LYS A 3 4.78 -11.72 -2.99
CA LYS A 3 4.43 -10.37 -2.57
C LYS A 3 3.24 -10.43 -1.63
N THR A 4 3.21 -9.53 -0.65
CA THR A 4 2.18 -9.48 0.38
C THR A 4 1.53 -8.11 0.36
N CYS A 5 0.20 -8.08 0.42
CA CYS A 5 -0.58 -6.84 0.43
C CYS A 5 -0.23 -6.02 1.67
N ALA A 6 0.17 -4.76 1.49
CA ALA A 6 0.52 -3.87 2.59
C ALA A 6 -0.65 -3.65 3.57
N TYR A 7 -1.88 -3.56 3.05
CA TYR A 7 -3.08 -3.34 3.86
C TYR A 7 -3.59 -4.59 4.58
N CYS A 8 -4.00 -5.63 3.83
CA CYS A 8 -4.68 -6.80 4.40
C CYS A 8 -3.74 -7.97 4.73
N ARG A 9 -2.43 -7.83 4.49
CA ARG A 9 -1.38 -8.83 4.76
C ARG A 9 -1.57 -10.19 4.07
N LYS A 10 -2.48 -10.28 3.11
CA LYS A 10 -2.69 -11.48 2.27
C LYS A 10 -1.62 -11.57 1.18
N THR A 11 -1.30 -12.79 0.76
CA THR A 11 -0.47 -13.02 -0.42
C THR A 11 -1.14 -12.44 -1.67
N ILE A 12 -0.36 -11.70 -2.46
CA ILE A 12 -0.79 -11.16 -3.74
C ILE A 12 -0.64 -12.27 -4.78
N GLU A 13 -1.74 -12.60 -5.47
CA GLU A 13 -1.70 -13.51 -6.62
C GLU A 13 -0.78 -12.93 -7.69
N GLN A 14 0.01 -13.80 -8.33
CA GLN A 14 0.88 -13.38 -9.44
C GLN A 14 0.03 -12.66 -10.51
N ASP A 15 0.54 -11.53 -11.02
CA ASP A 15 -0.12 -10.66 -12.00
C ASP A 15 -1.29 -9.78 -11.49
N LYS A 16 -1.74 -9.94 -10.24
CA LYS A 16 -2.77 -9.07 -9.62
C LYS A 16 -2.20 -8.00 -8.69
N GLU A 17 -0.90 -7.75 -8.77
CA GLU A 17 -0.27 -6.71 -7.95
C GLU A 17 -0.75 -5.33 -8.38
N VAL A 18 -1.18 -4.55 -7.39
CA VAL A 18 -1.52 -3.15 -7.56
C VAL A 18 -0.49 -2.36 -6.77
N LYS A 19 0.35 -1.61 -7.46
CA LYS A 19 1.29 -0.68 -6.84
C LYS A 19 0.60 0.63 -6.53
N ASN A 20 0.80 1.15 -5.32
CA ASN A 20 0.38 2.50 -4.97
C ASN A 20 1.47 3.20 -4.16
N VAL A 21 1.59 4.52 -4.35
CA VAL A 21 2.54 5.33 -3.59
C VAL A 21 1.79 5.93 -2.41
N LEU A 22 2.22 5.57 -1.20
CA LEU A 22 1.73 6.19 0.02
C LEU A 22 2.68 7.29 0.49
N ILE A 23 2.08 8.38 0.99
CA ILE A 23 2.81 9.48 1.60
C ILE A 23 2.70 9.31 3.11
N PHE A 24 3.83 9.07 3.75
CA PHE A 24 3.96 8.94 5.19
C PHE A 24 4.53 10.23 5.78
N ILE A 25 3.93 10.71 6.86
CA ILE A 25 4.52 11.79 7.66
C ILE A 25 5.38 11.15 8.75
N ARG A 26 6.70 11.21 8.58
CA ARG A 26 7.68 10.75 9.58
C ARG A 26 8.24 11.98 10.30
N GLY A 27 7.51 12.45 11.32
CA GLY A 27 7.85 13.68 12.04
C GLY A 27 7.65 14.91 11.17
N ALA A 28 8.72 15.65 10.87
CA ALA A 28 8.69 16.83 10.00
C ALA A 28 8.90 16.50 8.50
N GLN A 29 9.16 15.24 8.15
CA GLN A 29 9.48 14.83 6.78
C GLN A 29 8.33 14.04 6.15
N LEU A 30 8.04 14.37 4.90
CA LEU A 30 7.15 13.60 4.02
C LEU A 30 7.99 12.52 3.33
N ALA A 31 7.75 11.26 3.66
CA ALA A 31 8.31 10.10 2.98
C ALA A 31 7.29 9.58 1.96
N ARG A 32 7.77 9.16 0.78
CA ARG A 32 6.94 8.50 -0.23
C ARG A 32 7.42 7.06 -0.36
N GLU A 33 6.54 6.11 -0.12
CA GLU A 33 6.86 4.68 -0.20
C GLU A 33 5.91 4.00 -1.19
N GLU A 34 6.48 3.26 -2.14
CA GLU A 34 5.70 2.41 -3.04
C GLU A 34 5.39 1.08 -2.34
N LEU A 35 4.10 0.75 -2.26
CA LEU A 35 3.61 -0.46 -1.62
C LEU A 35 2.80 -1.30 -2.62
N ASP A 36 2.93 -2.62 -2.46
CA ASP A 36 2.19 -3.59 -3.26
C ASP A 36 0.87 -3.99 -2.55
N TYR A 37 -0.21 -4.04 -3.31
CA TYR A 37 -1.55 -4.38 -2.84
C TYR A 37 -2.17 -5.49 -3.66
N CYS A 38 -3.08 -6.27 -3.06
CA CYS A 38 -3.82 -7.29 -3.78
C CYS A 38 -5.01 -6.73 -4.59
N SER A 39 -5.35 -5.44 -4.42
CA SER A 39 -6.41 -4.78 -5.16
C SER A 39 -6.35 -3.25 -5.02
N LYS A 40 -6.95 -2.52 -5.97
CA LYS A 40 -7.13 -1.06 -5.88
C LYS A 40 -7.91 -0.65 -4.63
N ARG A 41 -8.88 -1.47 -4.22
CA ARG A 41 -9.68 -1.22 -3.02
C ARG A 41 -8.81 -1.19 -1.76
N CYS A 42 -7.87 -2.13 -1.63
CA CYS A 42 -6.92 -2.13 -0.51
C CYS A 42 -5.99 -0.91 -0.55
N ALA A 43 -5.48 -0.55 -1.74
CA ALA A 43 -4.66 0.65 -1.90
C ALA A 43 -5.40 1.93 -1.48
N SER A 44 -6.65 2.10 -1.92
CA SER A 44 -7.48 3.24 -1.55
C SER A 44 -7.82 3.28 -0.06
N TYR A 45 -8.15 2.14 0.56
CA TYR A 45 -8.40 2.11 2.00
C TYR A 45 -7.17 2.45 2.83
N ASP A 46 -6.00 1.96 2.42
CA ASP A 46 -4.74 2.25 3.11
C ASP A 46 -4.39 3.73 3.01
N GLN A 47 -4.61 4.33 1.83
CA GLN A 47 -4.44 5.76 1.62
C GLN A 47 -5.39 6.60 2.49
N MET A 48 -6.69 6.27 2.49
CA MET A 48 -7.67 6.96 3.34
C MET A 48 -7.34 6.84 4.83
N ALA A 49 -6.78 5.71 5.27
CA ALA A 49 -6.38 5.52 6.67
C ALA A 49 -5.17 6.38 7.07
N HIS A 50 -4.29 6.73 6.14
CA HIS A 50 -3.12 7.58 6.39
C HIS A 50 -3.40 9.07 6.19
N GLU A 51 -4.41 9.43 5.40
CA GLU A 51 -4.82 10.82 5.14
C GLU A 51 -5.89 11.34 6.12
N SER A 52 -6.40 10.51 7.03
CA SER A 52 -7.48 10.86 7.99
C SER A 52 -6.99 11.47 9.29
#